data_AF-A0A329S087-F1
#
_entry.id   AF-A0A329S087-F1
#
_cell.length_a   1.000
_cell.length_b   1.000
_cell.length_c   1.000
_cell.angle_alpha   90.00
_cell.angle_beta   90.00
_cell.angle_gamma   90.00
#
_symmetry.space_group_name_H-M   'P 1'
#
loop_
_entity.id
_entity.type
_entity.pdbx_description
1 polymer ?
#
loop_
_entity_poly.entity_id
_entity_poly.type
_entity_poly.pdbx_seq_one_letter_code
_entity_poly.pdbx_strand_id
1 'polypeptide(L)'
;MMSANDDAKGMIAQEERELRRVFDHLSSYRQKKRLTHMLNDCKERRQRLEASKNSPEVSALLNEKGAKMTREEIEDELRKVDQNLEKTVADQAAVQNSNAHSRVIKNEDLYEAIKALGKVCSKKEISDMIWEADENLDGVVDWEELRAMFNRNLLDRTELEPANLFNVVQFMTYDKKNCGVITADDTMAILFARYGQSQLEMRMKQLFGDSGELTFVDYLERVGKQRRSNVEARAKA
;
A
#
# COMPACT_ATOMS: atom_id res chain seq x y z
N MET A 1 -30.76 -10.75 -20.92
CA MET A 1 -31.54 -9.71 -20.22
C MET A 1 -30.86 -9.43 -18.90
N MET A 2 -30.25 -8.26 -18.75
CA MET A 2 -29.66 -7.84 -17.48
C MET A 2 -30.80 -7.57 -16.49
N SER A 3 -30.85 -8.33 -15.40
CA SER A 3 -31.86 -8.16 -14.36
C SER A 3 -31.69 -6.79 -13.70
N ALA A 4 -32.76 -6.01 -13.70
CA ALA A 4 -32.88 -4.64 -13.23
C ALA A 4 -32.95 -4.54 -11.70
N ASN A 5 -31.94 -5.05 -10.99
CA ASN A 5 -31.83 -4.93 -9.53
C ASN A 5 -30.37 -4.79 -9.04
N ASP A 6 -29.51 -4.16 -9.84
CA ASP A 6 -28.20 -3.69 -9.38
C ASP A 6 -28.39 -2.33 -8.70
N ASP A 7 -29.04 -2.35 -7.53
CA ASP A 7 -29.04 -1.19 -6.64
C ASP A 7 -27.60 -0.94 -6.24
N ALA A 8 -26.96 0.08 -6.83
CA ALA A 8 -25.62 0.51 -6.44
C ALA A 8 -25.58 0.69 -4.93
N LYS A 9 -24.97 -0.29 -4.25
CA LYS A 9 -24.84 -0.30 -2.80
C LYS A 9 -23.64 0.54 -2.44
N GLY A 10 -23.85 1.46 -1.50
CA GLY A 10 -22.76 2.16 -0.84
C GLY A 10 -21.78 1.17 -0.19
N MET A 11 -20.70 1.73 0.34
CA MET A 11 -19.64 0.96 0.99
C MET A 11 -20.19 0.04 2.09
N ILE A 12 -19.82 -1.24 2.04
CA ILE A 12 -20.18 -2.20 3.09
C ILE A 12 -19.15 -2.17 4.23
N ALA A 13 -19.56 -2.58 5.43
CA ALA A 13 -18.70 -2.54 6.63
C ALA A 13 -17.36 -3.30 6.47
N GLN A 14 -17.35 -4.36 5.66
CA GLN A 14 -16.12 -5.11 5.37
C GLN A 14 -15.14 -4.28 4.52
N GLU A 15 -15.63 -3.53 3.54
CA GLU A 15 -14.79 -2.65 2.73
C GLU A 15 -14.33 -1.44 3.51
N GLU A 16 -15.19 -0.84 4.35
CA GLU A 16 -14.78 0.29 5.19
C GLU A 16 -13.64 -0.09 6.14
N ARG A 17 -13.68 -1.32 6.68
CA ARG A 17 -12.60 -1.88 7.50
C ARG A 17 -11.30 -2.03 6.71
N GLU A 18 -11.36 -2.60 5.51
CA GLU A 18 -10.16 -2.78 4.68
C GLU A 18 -9.66 -1.43 4.15
N LEU A 19 -10.55 -0.51 3.80
CA LEU A 19 -10.22 0.85 3.39
C LEU A 19 -9.50 1.60 4.51
N ARG A 20 -9.95 1.44 5.76
CA ARG A 20 -9.25 1.99 6.94
C ARG A 20 -7.85 1.41 7.10
N ARG A 21 -7.69 0.09 6.92
CA ARG A 21 -6.36 -0.55 6.91
C ARG A 21 -5.47 0.04 5.82
N VAL A 22 -6.00 0.22 4.61
CA VAL A 22 -5.26 0.80 3.49
C VAL A 22 -4.87 2.25 3.76
N PHE A 23 -5.79 3.07 4.30
CA PHE A 23 -5.50 4.44 4.70
C PHE A 23 -4.38 4.51 5.74
N ASP A 24 -4.45 3.69 6.79
CA ASP A 24 -3.42 3.64 7.83
C ASP A 24 -2.08 3.11 7.27
N HIS A 25 -2.10 2.26 6.26
CA HIS A 25 -0.89 1.78 5.58
C HIS A 25 -0.26 2.88 4.70
N LEU A 26 -1.06 3.58 3.90
CA LEU A 26 -0.61 4.65 3.00
C LEU A 26 -0.20 5.93 3.75
N SER A 27 -0.83 6.22 4.88
CA SER A 27 -0.49 7.39 5.69
C SER A 27 0.96 7.31 6.17
N SER A 28 1.76 8.34 5.88
CA SER A 28 3.19 8.38 6.22
C SER A 28 4.00 7.17 5.69
N TYR A 29 3.57 6.55 4.59
CA TYR A 29 4.20 5.38 4.00
C TYR A 29 5.71 5.59 3.75
N ARG A 30 6.10 6.73 3.16
CA ARG A 30 7.51 7.03 2.86
C ARG A 30 8.35 7.07 4.14
N GLN A 31 7.83 7.72 5.19
CA GLN A 31 8.52 7.82 6.47
C GLN A 31 8.63 6.44 7.14
N LYS A 32 7.55 5.65 7.16
CA LYS A 32 7.53 4.28 7.71
C LYS A 32 8.52 3.36 7.00
N LYS A 33 8.55 3.42 5.66
CA LYS A 33 9.50 2.67 4.82
C LYS A 33 10.94 3.03 5.14
N ARG A 34 11.26 4.32 5.26
CA ARG A 34 12.61 4.80 5.64
C ARG A 34 13.03 4.29 7.02
N LEU A 35 12.16 4.42 8.02
CA LEU A 35 12.44 3.97 9.38
C LEU A 35 12.64 2.45 9.45
N THR A 36 11.85 1.69 8.69
CA THR A 36 11.98 0.23 8.61
C THR A 36 13.32 -0.18 7.99
N HIS A 37 13.75 0.50 6.93
CA HIS A 37 15.07 0.26 6.33
C HIS A 37 16.19 0.59 7.31
N MET A 38 16.17 1.77 7.95
CA MET A 38 17.16 2.16 8.97
C MET A 38 17.21 1.16 10.13
N LEU A 39 16.06 0.65 10.58
CA LEU A 39 15.97 -0.34 11.65
C LEU A 39 16.63 -1.66 11.24
N ASN A 40 16.37 -2.13 10.01
CA ASN A 40 16.98 -3.35 9.50
C ASN A 40 18.50 -3.20 9.37
N ASP A 41 18.98 -2.08 8.85
CA ASP A 41 20.41 -1.79 8.72
C ASP A 41 21.10 -1.76 10.08
N CYS A 42 20.47 -1.12 11.09
CA CYS A 42 20.99 -1.11 12.46
C CYS A 42 21.02 -2.52 13.07
N LYS A 43 19.97 -3.33 12.87
CA LYS A 43 19.90 -4.71 13.37
C LYS A 43 20.97 -5.60 12.73
N GLU A 44 21.15 -5.51 11.42
CA GLU A 44 22.17 -6.26 10.68
C GLU A 44 23.58 -5.85 11.11
N ARG A 45 23.82 -4.54 11.25
CA ARG A 45 25.12 -4.03 11.71
C ARG A 45 25.44 -4.47 13.13
N ARG A 46 24.46 -4.36 14.04
CA ARG A 46 24.59 -4.85 15.42
C ARG A 46 24.90 -6.34 15.45
N GLN A 47 24.20 -7.16 14.67
CA GLN A 47 24.44 -8.60 14.59
C GLN A 47 25.86 -8.91 14.12
N ARG A 48 26.38 -8.18 13.12
CA ARG A 48 27.77 -8.33 12.65
C ARG A 48 28.80 -7.94 13.72
N LEU A 49 28.57 -6.84 14.43
CA LEU A 49 29.44 -6.39 15.53
C LEU A 49 29.47 -7.41 16.68
N GLU A 50 28.31 -7.95 17.07
CA GLU A 50 28.21 -9.02 18.08
C GLU A 50 28.93 -10.30 17.63
N ALA A 51 28.76 -10.70 16.37
CA ALA A 51 29.48 -11.85 15.82
C ALA A 51 31.00 -11.64 15.83
N SER A 52 31.48 -10.44 15.44
CA SER A 52 32.89 -10.08 15.50
C SER A 52 33.43 -10.03 16.92
N LYS A 53 32.62 -9.58 17.89
CA LYS A 53 32.98 -9.51 19.31
C LYS A 53 33.11 -10.91 19.94
N ASN A 54 32.18 -11.81 19.61
CA ASN A 54 32.13 -13.17 20.17
C ASN A 54 33.07 -14.15 19.46
N SER A 55 33.39 -13.91 18.18
CA SER A 55 34.22 -14.82 17.36
C SER A 55 35.09 -14.03 16.38
N PRO A 56 36.13 -13.33 16.88
CA PRO A 56 36.96 -12.42 16.08
C PRO A 56 37.80 -13.15 15.01
N GLU A 57 38.05 -14.45 15.16
CA GLU A 57 38.80 -15.25 14.16
C GLU A 57 37.97 -15.54 12.90
N VAL A 58 36.66 -15.69 13.05
CA VAL A 58 35.74 -16.10 11.97
C VAL A 58 35.00 -14.90 11.37
N SER A 59 34.66 -13.91 12.18
CA SER A 59 33.82 -12.77 11.79
C SER A 59 34.53 -11.42 11.93
N ALA A 60 35.82 -11.35 11.60
CA ALA A 60 36.58 -10.11 11.71
C ALA A 60 36.00 -8.99 10.83
N LEU A 61 35.78 -7.82 11.43
CA LEU A 61 35.37 -6.60 10.72
C LEU A 61 36.57 -5.68 10.47
N LEU A 62 36.49 -4.90 9.39
CA LEU A 62 37.49 -3.89 9.04
C LEU A 62 36.95 -2.48 9.33
N ASN A 63 37.81 -1.59 9.79
CA ASN A 63 37.52 -0.17 9.93
C ASN A 63 37.68 0.57 8.58
N GLU A 64 37.41 1.88 8.58
CA GLU A 64 37.53 2.73 7.38
C GLU A 64 38.92 2.73 6.74
N LYS A 65 39.96 2.41 7.52
CA LYS A 65 41.35 2.32 7.06
C LYS A 65 41.72 0.92 6.55
N GLY A 66 40.77 -0.01 6.49
CA GLY A 66 40.98 -1.40 6.08
C GLY A 66 41.69 -2.26 7.13
N ALA A 67 41.88 -1.76 8.35
CA ALA A 67 42.49 -2.52 9.45
C ALA A 67 41.42 -3.27 10.25
N LYS A 68 41.77 -4.43 10.82
CA LYS A 68 40.86 -5.18 11.71
C LYS A 68 40.43 -4.30 12.88
N MET A 69 39.13 -4.24 13.12
CA MET A 69 38.59 -3.48 14.24
C MET A 69 39.07 -4.08 15.57
N THR A 70 39.47 -3.20 16.50
CA THR A 70 39.80 -3.62 17.86
C THR A 70 38.53 -3.91 18.67
N ARG A 71 38.68 -4.60 19.80
CA ARG A 71 37.55 -4.85 20.70
C ARG A 71 36.91 -3.55 21.21
N GLU A 72 37.73 -2.55 21.52
CA GLU A 72 37.26 -1.24 21.99
C GLU A 72 36.50 -0.51 20.88
N GLU A 73 37.02 -0.52 19.64
CA GLU A 73 36.33 0.07 18.48
C GLU A 73 34.97 -0.60 18.22
N ILE A 74 34.90 -1.94 18.33
CA ILE A 74 33.65 -2.71 18.19
C ILE A 74 32.66 -2.34 19.30
N GLU A 75 33.10 -2.27 20.56
CA GLU A 75 32.24 -1.93 21.70
C GLU A 75 31.73 -0.49 21.64
N ASP A 76 32.55 0.45 21.18
CA ASP A 76 32.15 1.84 20.95
C ASP A 76 31.15 1.97 19.79
N GLU A 77 31.36 1.24 18.69
CA GLU A 77 30.42 1.24 17.57
C GLU A 77 29.09 0.58 17.96
N LEU A 78 29.14 -0.54 18.68
CA LEU A 78 27.95 -1.24 19.16
C LEU A 78 27.09 -0.33 20.03
N ARG A 79 27.70 0.45 20.94
CA ARG A 79 26.99 1.49 21.72
C ARG A 79 26.30 2.53 20.83
N LYS A 80 26.97 3.01 19.78
CA LYS A 80 26.37 3.97 18.83
C LYS A 80 25.21 3.36 18.04
N VAL A 81 25.36 2.11 17.59
CA VAL A 81 24.32 1.38 16.85
C VAL A 81 23.11 1.12 17.75
N ASP A 82 23.31 0.74 19.00
CA ASP A 82 22.22 0.53 19.97
C ASP A 82 21.44 1.83 20.24
N GLN A 83 22.13 2.97 20.41
CA GLN A 83 21.48 4.28 20.54
C GLN A 83 20.66 4.66 19.30
N ASN A 84 21.21 4.43 18.11
CA ASN A 84 20.51 4.69 16.85
C ASN A 84 19.30 3.75 16.67
N LEU A 85 19.42 2.50 17.07
CA LEU A 85 18.35 1.51 17.04
C LEU A 85 17.22 1.93 17.99
N GLU A 86 17.52 2.29 19.23
CA GLU A 86 16.54 2.78 20.21
C GLU A 86 15.81 4.03 19.69
N LYS A 87 16.55 5.00 19.14
CA LYS A 87 15.97 6.20 18.52
C LYS A 87 15.05 5.85 17.34
N THR A 88 15.49 4.96 16.45
CA THR A 88 14.69 4.57 15.27
C THR A 88 13.41 3.83 15.68
N VAL A 89 13.48 2.99 16.72
CA VAL A 89 12.30 2.33 17.30
C VAL A 89 11.34 3.35 17.92
N ALA A 90 11.85 4.35 18.65
CA ALA A 90 11.03 5.41 19.22
C ALA A 90 10.35 6.25 18.14
N ASP A 91 11.08 6.64 17.08
CA ASP A 91 10.54 7.37 15.93
C ASP A 91 9.45 6.54 15.21
N GLN A 92 9.66 5.23 15.05
CA GLN A 92 8.66 4.34 14.46
C GLN A 92 7.39 4.24 15.31
N ALA A 93 7.52 4.13 16.64
CA ALA A 93 6.39 4.12 17.56
C ALA A 93 5.63 5.46 17.55
N ALA A 94 6.34 6.59 17.47
CA ALA A 94 5.73 7.91 17.36
C ALA A 94 4.89 8.07 16.08
N VAL A 95 5.40 7.56 14.94
CA VAL A 95 4.65 7.58 13.67
C VAL A 95 3.41 6.68 13.72
N GLN A 96 3.49 5.52 14.38
CA GLN A 96 2.34 4.62 14.52
C GLN A 96 1.26 5.18 15.47
N ASN A 97 1.68 5.87 16.52
CA ASN A 97 0.79 6.44 17.55
C ASN A 97 0.31 7.86 17.22
N SER A 98 0.60 8.39 16.02
CA SER A 98 0.08 9.69 15.60
C SER A 98 -1.44 9.70 15.69
N ASN A 99 -2.02 10.85 16.07
CA ASN A 99 -3.47 11.01 16.15
C ASN A 99 -4.11 10.57 14.82
N ALA A 100 -5.15 9.73 14.88
CA ALA A 100 -5.87 9.26 13.71
C ALA A 100 -6.42 10.43 12.87
N HIS A 101 -6.84 11.52 13.52
CA HIS A 101 -7.36 12.72 12.85
C HIS A 101 -6.29 13.60 12.19
N SER A 102 -4.99 13.33 12.44
CA SER A 102 -3.89 14.07 11.81
C SER A 102 -3.19 13.24 10.72
N ARG A 103 -3.68 12.04 10.41
CA ARG A 103 -3.12 11.20 9.37
C ARG A 103 -3.64 11.67 8.02
N VAL A 104 -2.74 11.71 7.06
CA VAL A 104 -3.01 12.10 5.68
C VAL A 104 -2.11 11.31 4.76
N ILE A 105 -2.56 11.10 3.52
CA ILE A 105 -1.77 10.52 2.44
C ILE A 105 -1.18 11.65 1.62
N LYS A 106 0.15 11.72 1.55
CA LYS A 106 0.84 12.71 0.72
C LYS A 106 1.20 12.13 -0.64
N ASN A 107 1.47 13.02 -1.60
CA ASN A 107 2.04 12.68 -2.91
C ASN A 107 3.25 11.72 -2.79
N GLU A 108 4.18 12.00 -1.87
CA GLU A 108 5.38 11.18 -1.67
C GLU A 108 5.08 9.77 -1.11
N ASP A 109 4.03 9.65 -0.30
CA ASP A 109 3.61 8.39 0.29
C ASP A 109 2.98 7.50 -0.78
N LEU A 110 2.05 8.06 -1.55
CA LEU A 110 1.37 7.37 -2.65
C LEU A 110 2.38 6.93 -3.72
N TYR A 111 3.33 7.78 -4.08
CA TYR A 111 4.39 7.44 -5.04
C TYR A 111 5.23 6.23 -4.60
N GLU A 112 5.73 6.23 -3.36
CA GLU A 112 6.54 5.13 -2.85
C GLU A 112 5.74 3.83 -2.68
N ALA A 113 4.46 3.93 -2.34
CA ALA A 113 3.56 2.79 -2.23
C ALA A 113 3.27 2.15 -3.60
N ILE A 114 2.90 2.95 -4.61
CA ILE A 114 2.64 2.44 -5.96
C ILE A 114 3.92 1.85 -6.58
N LYS A 115 5.08 2.47 -6.32
CA LYS A 115 6.37 1.92 -6.72
C LYS A 115 6.65 0.56 -6.07
N ALA A 116 6.28 0.37 -4.81
CA ALA A 116 6.41 -0.92 -4.13
C ALA A 116 5.46 -1.99 -4.69
N LEU A 117 4.31 -1.59 -5.25
CA LEU A 117 3.40 -2.47 -6.00
C LEU A 117 3.89 -2.80 -7.42
N GLY A 118 5.06 -2.30 -7.82
CA GLY A 118 5.68 -2.62 -9.11
C GLY A 118 5.32 -1.69 -10.27
N LYS A 119 4.55 -0.61 -10.04
CA LYS A 119 4.27 0.41 -11.06
C LYS A 119 5.07 1.68 -10.79
N VAL A 120 5.75 2.18 -11.81
CA VAL A 120 6.39 3.50 -11.76
C VAL A 120 5.43 4.52 -12.37
N CYS A 121 5.06 5.52 -11.58
CA CYS A 121 4.24 6.66 -12.03
C CYS A 121 5.09 7.92 -12.13
N SER A 122 4.71 8.84 -13.00
CA SER A 122 5.23 10.21 -13.02
C SER A 122 4.71 11.02 -11.82
N LYS A 123 5.41 12.10 -11.48
CA LYS A 123 4.95 13.04 -10.44
C LYS A 123 3.56 13.62 -10.77
N LYS A 124 3.30 13.86 -12.06
CA LYS A 124 2.00 14.36 -12.52
C LYS A 124 0.89 13.34 -12.27
N GLU A 125 1.08 12.08 -12.64
CA GLU A 125 0.08 11.04 -12.39
C GLU A 125 -0.26 10.89 -10.90
N ILE A 126 0.73 10.98 -10.03
CA ILE A 126 0.51 10.96 -8.57
C ILE A 126 -0.25 12.19 -8.09
N SER A 127 0.12 13.38 -8.56
CA SER A 127 -0.58 14.62 -8.22
C SER A 127 -2.02 14.60 -8.70
N ASP A 128 -2.27 14.07 -9.90
CA ASP A 128 -3.62 13.92 -10.44
C ASP A 128 -4.42 12.94 -9.57
N MET A 129 -3.85 11.79 -9.16
CA MET A 129 -4.51 10.85 -8.24
C MET A 129 -4.89 11.46 -6.89
N ILE A 130 -4.02 12.28 -6.28
CA ILE A 130 -4.34 12.99 -5.03
C ILE A 130 -5.48 13.98 -5.27
N TRP A 131 -5.41 14.74 -6.37
CA TRP A 131 -6.42 15.73 -6.75
C TRP A 131 -7.80 15.12 -7.02
N GLU A 132 -7.89 13.84 -7.41
CA GLU A 132 -9.18 13.12 -7.57
C GLU A 132 -9.98 12.99 -6.26
N ALA A 133 -9.33 13.10 -5.10
CA ALA A 133 -9.94 12.94 -3.78
C ALA A 133 -9.84 14.19 -2.87
N ASP A 134 -8.88 15.07 -3.10
CA ASP A 134 -8.62 16.29 -2.33
C ASP A 134 -9.72 17.35 -2.59
N GLU A 135 -10.80 17.29 -1.82
CA GLU A 135 -11.96 18.19 -1.95
C GLU A 135 -11.68 19.57 -1.36
N ASN A 136 -10.78 19.66 -0.37
CA ASN A 136 -10.49 20.89 0.35
C ASN A 136 -9.29 21.68 -0.24
N LEU A 137 -8.56 21.08 -1.20
CA LEU A 137 -7.41 21.62 -1.93
C LEU A 137 -6.17 21.87 -1.05
N ASP A 138 -5.94 21.07 -0.01
CA ASP A 138 -4.75 21.15 0.85
C ASP A 138 -3.54 20.35 0.32
N GLY A 139 -3.71 19.63 -0.78
CA GLY A 139 -2.68 18.86 -1.47
C GLY A 139 -2.36 17.51 -0.82
N VAL A 140 -3.19 17.05 0.12
CA VAL A 140 -3.12 15.73 0.73
C VAL A 140 -4.50 15.04 0.68
N VAL A 141 -4.58 13.79 1.14
CA VAL A 141 -5.87 13.08 1.26
C VAL A 141 -6.04 12.62 2.69
N ASP A 142 -7.07 13.12 3.37
CA ASP A 142 -7.45 12.66 4.71
C ASP A 142 -8.39 11.43 4.67
N TRP A 143 -8.82 10.98 5.85
CA TRP A 143 -9.69 9.80 5.95
C TRP A 143 -11.06 10.01 5.31
N GLU A 144 -11.68 11.17 5.52
CA GLU A 144 -13.03 11.43 5.01
C GLU A 144 -13.01 11.61 3.50
N GLU A 145 -11.97 12.25 2.95
CA GLU A 145 -11.75 12.39 1.51
C GLU A 145 -11.53 11.04 0.83
N LEU A 146 -10.67 10.18 1.39
CA LEU A 146 -10.46 8.84 0.84
C LEU A 146 -11.76 8.02 0.86
N ARG A 147 -12.50 8.09 1.98
CA ARG A 147 -13.76 7.39 2.17
C ARG A 147 -14.84 7.89 1.22
N ALA A 148 -14.95 9.20 1.03
CA ALA A 148 -15.89 9.83 0.11
C ALA A 148 -15.57 9.41 -1.34
N MET A 149 -14.31 9.54 -1.77
CA MET A 149 -13.87 9.14 -3.11
C MET A 149 -14.16 7.66 -3.39
N PHE A 150 -13.88 6.78 -2.41
CA PHE A 150 -14.16 5.35 -2.55
C PHE A 150 -15.65 5.09 -2.70
N ASN A 151 -16.49 5.71 -1.86
CA ASN A 151 -17.94 5.54 -1.93
C ASN A 151 -18.56 6.10 -3.22
N ARG A 152 -18.07 7.25 -3.73
CA ARG A 152 -18.51 7.78 -5.04
C ARG A 152 -18.25 6.79 -6.17
N ASN A 153 -17.05 6.24 -6.23
CA ASN A 153 -16.68 5.24 -7.24
C ASN A 153 -17.50 3.96 -7.13
N LEU A 154 -17.85 3.51 -5.92
CA LEU A 154 -18.75 2.36 -5.72
C LEU A 154 -20.19 2.61 -6.19
N LEU A 155 -20.65 3.87 -6.12
CA LEU A 155 -21.98 4.28 -6.56
C LEU A 155 -22.03 4.70 -8.04
N ASP A 156 -20.87 4.84 -8.69
CA ASP A 156 -20.77 5.31 -10.07
C ASP A 156 -21.27 4.25 -11.06
N ARG A 157 -22.43 4.53 -11.67
CA ARG A 157 -22.98 3.75 -12.78
C ARG A 157 -22.60 4.32 -14.15
N THR A 158 -22.01 5.51 -14.17
CA THR A 158 -21.67 6.24 -15.40
C THR A 158 -20.28 5.90 -15.90
N GLU A 159 -19.41 5.42 -15.00
CA GLU A 159 -17.96 5.27 -15.24
C GLU A 159 -17.30 6.59 -15.64
N LEU A 160 -17.82 7.71 -15.13
CA LEU A 160 -17.27 9.05 -15.32
C LEU A 160 -16.47 9.53 -14.10
N GLU A 161 -16.64 8.90 -12.92
CA GLU A 161 -15.84 9.24 -11.74
C GLU A 161 -14.35 8.93 -12.00
N PRO A 162 -13.44 9.85 -11.67
CA PRO A 162 -12.03 9.54 -11.68
C PRO A 162 -11.72 8.35 -10.76
N ALA A 163 -10.97 7.38 -11.27
CA ALA A 163 -10.75 6.11 -10.57
C ALA A 163 -9.29 5.69 -10.48
N ASN A 164 -8.33 6.59 -10.73
CA ASN A 164 -6.93 6.20 -10.66
C ASN A 164 -6.53 5.92 -9.21
N LEU A 165 -6.88 6.83 -8.28
CA LEU A 165 -6.67 6.58 -6.85
C LEU A 165 -7.57 5.45 -6.34
N PHE A 166 -8.83 5.40 -6.78
CA PHE A 166 -9.75 4.31 -6.45
C PHE A 166 -9.16 2.94 -6.77
N ASN A 167 -8.60 2.76 -7.97
CA ASN A 167 -8.05 1.49 -8.41
C ASN A 167 -6.85 1.05 -7.55
N VAL A 168 -5.97 1.98 -7.18
CA VAL A 168 -4.85 1.70 -6.26
C VAL A 168 -5.38 1.20 -4.92
N VAL A 169 -6.30 1.96 -4.34
CA VAL A 169 -6.85 1.69 -3.00
C VAL A 169 -7.66 0.39 -3.00
N GLN A 170 -8.50 0.18 -4.01
CA GLN A 170 -9.30 -1.03 -4.19
C GLN A 170 -8.44 -2.27 -4.27
N PHE A 171 -7.35 -2.25 -5.06
CA PHE A 171 -6.39 -3.36 -5.09
C PHE A 171 -5.81 -3.64 -3.70
N MET A 172 -5.39 -2.59 -2.99
CA MET A 172 -4.81 -2.73 -1.65
C MET A 172 -5.82 -3.23 -0.61
N THR A 173 -7.14 -3.01 -0.78
CA THR A 173 -8.15 -3.61 0.12
C THR A 173 -8.16 -5.14 0.02
N TYR A 174 -7.81 -5.69 -1.14
CA TYR A 174 -7.64 -7.13 -1.34
C TYR A 174 -6.27 -7.62 -0.85
N ASP A 175 -5.21 -6.84 -1.05
CA ASP A 175 -3.85 -7.20 -0.63
C ASP A 175 -3.62 -7.07 0.89
N LYS A 176 -4.18 -8.01 1.64
CA LYS A 176 -4.08 -8.04 3.13
C LYS A 176 -2.65 -8.23 3.62
N LYS A 177 -1.81 -8.90 2.83
CA LYS A 177 -0.41 -9.20 3.16
C LYS A 177 0.53 -8.06 2.75
N ASN A 178 0.04 -7.07 1.99
CA ASN A 178 0.83 -6.00 1.40
C ASN A 178 2.01 -6.54 0.57
N CYS A 179 1.78 -7.63 -0.18
CA CYS A 179 2.80 -8.30 -0.98
C CYS A 179 2.78 -7.94 -2.46
N GLY A 180 1.83 -7.10 -2.90
CA GLY A 180 1.71 -6.67 -4.30
C GLY A 180 1.07 -7.69 -5.25
N VAL A 181 0.60 -8.81 -4.70
CA VAL A 181 -0.08 -9.89 -5.43
C VAL A 181 -1.30 -10.31 -4.62
N ILE A 182 -2.46 -10.38 -5.27
CA ILE A 182 -3.70 -10.85 -4.66
C ILE A 182 -4.11 -12.18 -5.27
N THR A 183 -4.63 -13.08 -4.45
CA THR A 183 -5.16 -14.38 -4.86
C THR A 183 -6.69 -14.34 -4.92
N ALA A 184 -7.29 -15.34 -5.58
CA ALA A 184 -8.75 -15.50 -5.58
C ALA A 184 -9.32 -15.47 -4.13
N ASP A 185 -8.71 -16.21 -3.21
CA ASP A 185 -9.12 -16.29 -1.81
C ASP A 185 -9.09 -14.94 -1.09
N ASP A 186 -8.09 -14.09 -1.39
CA ASP A 186 -7.97 -12.76 -0.79
C ASP A 186 -9.19 -11.87 -1.12
N THR A 187 -9.76 -12.03 -2.33
CA THR A 187 -10.88 -11.23 -2.84
C THR A 187 -12.25 -11.82 -2.51
N MET A 188 -12.34 -13.14 -2.32
CA MET A 188 -13.61 -13.88 -2.29
C MET A 188 -14.57 -13.35 -1.24
N ALA A 189 -14.09 -13.07 -0.03
CA ALA A 189 -14.95 -12.62 1.06
C ALA A 189 -15.60 -11.25 0.78
N ILE A 190 -14.83 -10.30 0.24
CA ILE A 190 -15.32 -8.95 -0.07
C ILE A 190 -16.32 -9.01 -1.24
N LEU A 191 -15.97 -9.74 -2.29
CA LEU A 191 -16.84 -9.90 -3.46
C LEU A 191 -18.15 -10.62 -3.12
N PHE A 192 -18.09 -11.65 -2.27
CA PHE A 192 -19.28 -12.34 -1.79
C PHE A 192 -20.18 -11.43 -0.95
N ALA A 193 -19.62 -10.66 -0.02
CA ALA A 193 -20.39 -9.75 0.81
C ALA A 193 -21.09 -8.66 -0.01
N ARG A 194 -20.47 -8.18 -1.09
CA ARG A 194 -21.03 -7.16 -1.99
C ARG A 194 -22.08 -7.73 -2.95
N TYR A 195 -21.69 -8.75 -3.71
CA TYR A 195 -22.44 -9.21 -4.88
C TYR A 195 -23.27 -10.46 -4.62
N GLY A 196 -23.03 -11.15 -3.49
CA GLY A 196 -23.64 -12.43 -3.19
C GLY A 196 -23.13 -13.56 -4.08
N GLN A 197 -23.63 -14.77 -3.83
CA GLN A 197 -23.22 -15.98 -4.55
C GLN A 197 -23.49 -15.91 -6.05
N SER A 198 -24.61 -15.31 -6.47
CA SER A 198 -25.07 -15.31 -7.85
C SER A 198 -24.14 -14.58 -8.83
N GLN A 199 -23.43 -13.56 -8.33
CA GLN A 199 -22.54 -12.74 -9.14
C GLN A 199 -21.06 -13.00 -8.84
N LEU A 200 -20.74 -13.72 -7.77
CA LEU A 200 -19.36 -13.95 -7.32
C LEU A 200 -18.50 -14.58 -8.44
N GLU A 201 -18.97 -15.67 -9.06
CA GLU A 201 -18.20 -16.39 -10.09
C GLU A 201 -17.91 -15.49 -11.30
N MET A 202 -18.90 -14.73 -11.77
CA MET A 202 -18.74 -13.77 -12.86
C MET A 202 -17.68 -12.71 -12.51
N ARG A 203 -17.74 -12.13 -11.29
CA ARG A 203 -16.79 -11.10 -10.83
C ARG A 203 -15.39 -11.67 -10.66
N MET A 204 -15.27 -12.87 -10.11
CA MET A 204 -13.99 -13.58 -10.01
C MET A 204 -13.38 -13.82 -11.38
N LYS A 205 -14.16 -14.31 -12.35
CA LYS A 205 -13.69 -14.52 -13.72
C LYS A 205 -13.28 -13.22 -14.41
N GLN A 206 -14.00 -12.13 -14.18
CA GLN A 206 -13.62 -10.80 -14.69
C GLN A 206 -12.30 -10.32 -14.10
N LEU A 207 -12.10 -10.55 -12.80
CA LEU A 207 -10.94 -10.07 -12.07
C LEU A 207 -9.71 -10.94 -12.32
N PHE A 208 -9.86 -12.26 -12.33
CA PHE A 208 -8.76 -13.25 -12.36
C PHE A 208 -8.56 -13.93 -13.71
N GLY A 209 -9.58 -14.00 -14.55
CA GLY A 209 -9.56 -14.78 -15.79
C GLY A 209 -9.25 -16.26 -15.47
N ASP A 210 -8.21 -16.79 -16.11
CA ASP A 210 -7.71 -18.15 -15.87
C ASP A 210 -6.54 -18.19 -14.86
N SER A 211 -6.15 -17.05 -14.29
CA SER A 211 -5.05 -16.96 -13.31
C SER A 211 -5.57 -17.14 -11.88
N GLY A 212 -4.81 -17.81 -11.01
CA GLY A 212 -5.10 -17.87 -9.57
C GLY A 212 -4.62 -16.63 -8.79
N GLU A 213 -3.74 -15.84 -9.41
CA GLU A 213 -3.08 -14.68 -8.80
C GLU A 213 -3.15 -13.45 -9.71
N LEU A 214 -3.02 -12.27 -9.12
CA LEU A 214 -3.16 -11.00 -9.82
C LEU A 214 -2.21 -9.95 -9.23
N THR A 215 -1.27 -9.47 -10.05
CA THR A 215 -0.39 -8.35 -9.70
C THR A 215 -1.14 -7.02 -9.81
N PHE A 216 -0.61 -5.96 -9.19
CA PHE A 216 -1.21 -4.64 -9.31
C PHE A 216 -1.27 -4.13 -10.76
N VAL A 217 -0.24 -4.41 -11.56
CA VAL A 217 -0.18 -3.97 -12.97
C VAL A 217 -1.24 -4.70 -13.82
N ASP A 218 -1.35 -6.01 -13.65
CA ASP A 218 -2.35 -6.83 -14.34
C ASP A 218 -3.78 -6.45 -13.89
N TYR A 219 -3.96 -6.10 -12.61
CA TYR A 219 -5.22 -5.59 -12.09
C TYR A 219 -5.65 -4.32 -12.82
N LEU A 220 -4.75 -3.33 -12.92
CA LEU A 220 -5.02 -2.07 -13.63
C LEU A 220 -5.36 -2.29 -15.10
N GLU A 221 -4.68 -3.24 -15.76
CA GLU A 221 -4.98 -3.59 -17.14
C GLU A 221 -6.41 -4.13 -17.29
N ARG A 222 -6.82 -5.04 -16.39
CA ARG A 222 -8.15 -5.67 -16.42
C ARG A 222 -9.27 -4.66 -16.16
N VAL A 223 -9.16 -3.87 -15.10
CA VAL A 223 -10.19 -2.85 -14.79
C VAL A 223 -10.24 -1.76 -15.87
N GLY A 224 -9.09 -1.39 -16.43
CA GLY A 224 -9.01 -0.43 -17.53
C GLY A 224 -9.64 -0.95 -18.83
N LYS A 225 -9.42 -2.22 -19.19
CA LYS A 225 -10.07 -2.87 -20.33
C LYS A 225 -11.59 -2.92 -20.15
N GLN A 226 -12.05 -3.33 -18.96
CA GLN A 226 -13.47 -3.40 -18.65
C GLN A 226 -14.16 -2.05 -18.80
N ARG A 227 -13.59 -1.00 -18.19
CA ARG A 227 -14.14 0.36 -18.25
C ARG A 227 -14.20 0.90 -19.67
N ARG A 228 -13.15 0.72 -20.48
CA ARG A 228 -13.18 1.11 -21.91
C ARG A 228 -14.27 0.38 -22.69
N SER A 229 -14.39 -0.94 -22.49
CA SER A 229 -15.43 -1.74 -23.14
C SER A 229 -16.84 -1.29 -22.79
N ASN A 230 -17.07 -0.92 -21.53
CA ASN A 230 -18.37 -0.46 -21.05
C ASN A 230 -18.75 0.92 -21.63
N VAL A 231 -17.79 1.86 -21.67
CA VAL A 231 -17.98 3.17 -22.31
C VAL A 231 -18.28 3.01 -23.80
N GLU A 232 -17.53 2.16 -24.52
CA GLU A 232 -17.76 1.90 -25.95
C GLU A 232 -19.12 1.26 -26.23
N ALA A 233 -19.56 0.32 -25.39
CA ALA A 233 -20.86 -0.31 -25.54
C ALA A 233 -22.01 0.68 -25.37
N ARG A 234 -21.88 1.64 -24.45
CA ARG A 234 -22.87 2.71 -24.23
C ARG A 234 -22.89 3.74 -25.33
N ALA A 235 -21.74 4.08 -25.91
CA ALA A 235 -21.68 4.99 -27.05
C ALA A 235 -22.34 4.41 -28.32
N LYS A 236 -22.51 3.09 -28.39
CA LYS A 236 -23.15 2.36 -29.51
C LYS A 236 -24.64 2.05 -29.28
N ALA A 237 -25.16 2.25 -28.07
CA ALA A 237 -26.55 1.99 -27.69
C ALA A 237 -27.42 3.24 -27.84
#